data_AF-A0A7L3J9A7-F1
#
_entry.id   AF-A0A7L3J9A7-F1
#
_cell.length_a   1.000
_cell.length_b   1.000
_cell.length_c   1.000
_cell.angle_alpha   90.00
_cell.angle_beta   90.00
_cell.angle_gamma   90.00
#
_symmetry.space_group_name_H-M   'P 1'
#
loop_
_entity.id
_entity.type
_entity.pdbx_description
1 polymer ?
#
loop_
_entity_poly.entity_id
_entity_poly.type
_entity_poly.pdbx_seq_one_letter_code
_entity_poly.pdbx_strand_id
1 'polypeptide(L)'
;SDDGKLSFDEFKAYFADGILSREELHELFHTIDTHNTDNLDTEELCKYFSQHLGEYENVLSVLEDLNITVLKAMDKTKKDYQEASNLEQFVTRFLLKETLNQLQSLQSSLECAMETTEEQTRQERQDPTKPEVLSIQWPGKRLARRLQRNNSLLPNSPHCSTGWTEEDSQWMTQINRLQKLIDKLEKKDLKLEPFEEEVLEENAKSHIMIVQRQMSVIEEEIEEFRLALKQYVESASTQGGCL
;
A
#
# COMPACT_ATOMS: atom_id res chain seq x y z
N SER A 1 -12.63 -26.46 21.00
CA SER A 1 -12.76 -26.47 22.48
C SER A 1 -11.51 -25.82 23.00
N ASP A 2 -11.61 -24.87 23.92
CA ASP A 2 -10.44 -24.11 24.38
C ASP A 2 -9.80 -24.81 25.58
N ASP A 3 -9.06 -25.88 25.31
CA ASP A 3 -8.22 -26.57 26.30
C ASP A 3 -6.76 -26.08 26.27
N GLY A 4 -6.49 -24.98 25.54
CA GLY A 4 -5.16 -24.40 25.39
C GLY A 4 -4.20 -25.25 24.55
N LYS A 5 -4.71 -26.25 23.84
CA LYS A 5 -3.93 -27.19 23.03
C LYS A 5 -4.40 -27.20 21.58
N LEU A 6 -3.46 -27.37 20.67
CA LEU A 6 -3.68 -27.43 19.23
C LEU A 6 -3.56 -28.88 18.77
N SER A 7 -4.67 -29.48 18.39
CA SER A 7 -4.67 -30.75 17.67
C SER A 7 -4.07 -30.60 16.27
N PHE A 8 -3.64 -31.70 15.65
CA PHE A 8 -3.11 -31.66 14.28
C PHE A 8 -4.09 -31.06 13.26
N ASP A 9 -5.39 -31.35 13.39
CA ASP A 9 -6.40 -30.82 12.47
C ASP A 9 -6.57 -29.30 12.59
N GLU A 10 -6.46 -28.76 13.81
CA GLU A 10 -6.50 -27.31 14.07
C GLU A 10 -5.19 -26.63 13.63
N PHE A 11 -4.04 -27.26 13.90
CA PHE A 11 -2.73 -26.80 13.42
C PHE A 11 -2.73 -26.72 11.89
N LYS A 12 -3.19 -27.78 11.21
CA LYS A 12 -3.31 -27.80 9.76
C LYS A 12 -4.29 -26.76 9.23
N ALA A 13 -5.43 -26.55 9.88
CA ALA A 13 -6.39 -25.53 9.45
C ALA A 13 -5.81 -24.11 9.53
N TYR A 14 -4.89 -23.88 10.48
CA TYR A 14 -4.24 -22.58 10.68
C TYR A 14 -3.01 -22.38 9.78
N PHE A 15 -2.14 -23.38 9.66
CA PHE A 15 -0.84 -23.29 8.97
C PHE A 15 -0.84 -23.77 7.52
N ALA A 16 -1.96 -24.28 6.99
CA ALA A 16 -2.04 -24.66 5.58
C ALA A 16 -2.08 -23.43 4.66
N ASP A 17 -0.91 -22.85 4.40
CA ASP A 17 -0.63 -21.86 3.36
C ASP A 17 -0.38 -22.50 1.97
N GLY A 18 -0.22 -23.83 1.98
CA GLY A 18 0.10 -24.70 0.86
C GLY A 18 1.57 -24.66 0.43
N ILE A 19 2.43 -23.93 1.13
CA ILE A 19 3.89 -23.96 0.93
C ILE A 19 4.36 -25.36 1.28
N LEU A 20 3.90 -25.88 2.42
CA LEU A 20 4.16 -27.24 2.87
C LEU A 20 3.08 -28.21 2.38
N SER A 21 3.51 -29.39 1.96
CA SER A 21 2.65 -30.55 1.74
C SER A 21 2.04 -31.04 3.05
N ARG A 22 1.03 -31.93 2.98
CA ARG A 22 0.40 -32.49 4.17
C ARG A 22 1.42 -33.27 5.00
N GLU A 23 2.30 -33.98 4.33
CA GLU A 23 3.34 -34.82 4.91
C GLU A 23 4.39 -33.97 5.64
N GLU A 24 4.86 -32.89 4.99
CA GLU A 24 5.81 -31.94 5.61
C GLU A 24 5.20 -31.20 6.79
N LEU A 25 3.92 -30.83 6.71
CA LEU A 25 3.20 -30.16 7.81
C LEU A 25 2.97 -31.12 9.00
N HIS A 26 2.84 -32.42 8.74
CA HIS A 26 2.77 -33.45 9.77
C HIS A 26 4.13 -33.71 10.43
N GLU A 27 5.23 -33.71 9.66
CA GLU A 27 6.58 -33.78 10.20
C GLU A 27 6.92 -32.54 11.05
N LEU A 28 6.52 -31.36 10.59
CA LEU A 28 6.65 -30.12 11.36
C LEU A 28 5.89 -30.21 12.69
N PHE A 29 4.65 -30.71 12.69
CA PHE A 29 3.86 -30.90 13.90
C PHE A 29 4.59 -31.80 14.92
N HIS A 30 5.15 -32.92 14.48
CA HIS A 30 5.91 -33.83 15.35
C HIS A 30 7.24 -33.24 15.83
N THR A 31 7.84 -32.36 15.02
CA THR A 31 9.08 -31.66 15.40
C THR A 31 8.82 -30.66 16.52
N ILE A 32 7.64 -30.03 16.53
CA ILE A 32 7.24 -29.06 17.55
C ILE A 32 6.73 -29.77 18.82
N ASP A 33 6.04 -30.91 18.70
CA ASP A 33 5.52 -31.73 19.82
C ASP A 33 6.66 -32.45 20.56
N THR A 34 7.48 -31.68 21.27
CA THR A 34 8.62 -32.19 22.03
C THR A 34 8.19 -33.10 23.19
N HIS A 35 6.96 -32.97 23.66
CA HIS A 35 6.40 -33.82 24.72
C HIS A 35 5.70 -35.08 24.19
N ASN A 36 5.56 -35.27 22.87
CA ASN A 36 4.84 -36.36 22.22
C ASN A 36 3.43 -36.57 22.80
N THR A 37 2.69 -35.47 22.98
CA THR A 37 1.33 -35.51 23.53
C THR A 37 0.24 -35.54 22.46
N ASP A 38 0.63 -35.63 21.19
CA ASP A 38 -0.23 -35.53 19.99
C ASP A 38 -1.02 -34.21 19.96
N ASN A 39 -0.53 -33.20 20.68
CA ASN A 39 -1.14 -31.89 20.83
C ASN A 39 -0.04 -30.86 21.10
N LEU A 40 -0.14 -29.71 20.44
CA LEU A 40 0.81 -28.61 20.64
C LEU A 40 0.28 -27.64 21.69
N ASP A 41 1.12 -27.31 22.66
CA ASP A 41 0.84 -26.21 23.58
C ASP A 41 1.55 -24.91 23.15
N THR A 42 1.21 -23.82 23.84
CA THR A 42 1.81 -22.51 23.54
C THR A 42 3.31 -22.47 23.83
N GLU A 43 3.81 -23.26 24.79
CA GLU A 43 5.23 -23.25 25.17
C GLU A 43 6.09 -23.92 24.10
N GLU A 44 5.64 -25.05 23.55
CA GLU A 44 6.28 -25.75 22.44
C GLU A 44 6.33 -24.89 21.17
N LEU A 45 5.20 -24.27 20.82
CA LEU A 45 5.13 -23.35 19.68
C LEU A 45 6.09 -22.17 19.87
N CYS A 46 6.06 -21.52 21.03
CA CYS A 46 6.96 -20.42 21.33
C CYS A 46 8.43 -20.85 21.22
N LYS A 47 8.79 -22.00 21.83
CA LYS A 47 10.17 -22.50 21.80
C LYS A 47 10.67 -22.80 20.40
N TYR A 48 9.82 -23.36 19.54
CA TYR A 48 10.17 -23.62 18.14
C TYR A 48 10.31 -22.30 17.39
N PHE A 49 9.28 -21.44 17.39
CA PHE A 49 9.32 -20.20 16.61
C PHE A 49 10.43 -19.26 17.06
N SER A 50 10.73 -19.16 18.35
CA SER A 50 11.87 -18.35 18.84
C SER A 50 13.21 -18.73 18.21
N GLN A 51 13.40 -19.99 17.77
CA GLN A 51 14.62 -20.42 17.07
C GLN A 51 14.58 -20.13 15.57
N HIS A 52 13.40 -19.85 15.02
CA HIS A 52 13.14 -19.67 13.58
C HIS A 52 12.68 -18.25 13.20
N LEU A 53 12.72 -17.27 14.11
CA LEU A 53 12.30 -15.90 13.83
C LEU A 53 13.21 -15.19 12.82
N GLY A 54 14.52 -15.49 12.81
CA GLY A 54 15.48 -14.82 11.94
C GLY A 54 15.44 -13.28 12.10
N GLU A 55 15.41 -12.56 10.99
CA GLU A 55 15.36 -11.08 10.98
C GLU A 55 14.10 -10.51 11.68
N TYR A 56 13.02 -11.30 11.79
CA TYR A 56 11.81 -10.87 12.48
C TYR A 56 11.97 -10.81 14.00
N GLU A 57 13.02 -11.39 14.58
CA GLU A 57 13.33 -11.22 16.02
C GLU A 57 13.53 -9.74 16.35
N ASN A 58 14.35 -9.05 15.55
CA ASN A 58 14.60 -7.62 15.72
C ASN A 58 13.31 -6.81 15.45
N VAL A 59 12.53 -7.18 14.43
CA VAL A 59 11.25 -6.53 14.14
C VAL A 59 10.30 -6.61 15.35
N LEU A 60 10.12 -7.80 15.93
CA LEU A 60 9.27 -7.99 17.09
C LEU A 60 9.80 -7.24 18.32
N SER A 61 11.12 -7.22 18.53
CA SER A 61 11.74 -6.44 19.60
C SER A 61 11.44 -4.94 19.47
N VAL A 62 11.62 -4.37 18.27
CA VAL A 62 11.35 -2.95 18.01
C VAL A 62 9.86 -2.63 18.16
N LEU A 63 8.97 -3.54 17.77
CA LEU A 63 7.53 -3.38 17.96
C LEU A 63 7.14 -3.39 19.44
N GLU A 64 7.78 -4.22 20.26
CA GLU A 64 7.58 -4.22 21.71
C GLU A 64 8.07 -2.90 22.33
N ASP A 65 9.28 -2.44 21.96
CA ASP A 65 9.82 -1.16 22.42
C ASP A 65 8.93 0.03 22.00
N LEU A 66 8.38 -0.01 20.78
CA LEU A 66 7.42 0.96 20.28
C LEU A 66 6.15 0.94 21.13
N ASN A 67 5.59 -0.24 21.41
CA ASN A 67 4.40 -0.40 22.23
C ASN A 67 4.61 0.16 23.65
N ILE A 68 5.72 -0.20 24.30
CA ILE A 68 6.12 0.33 25.61
C ILE A 68 6.24 1.86 25.56
N THR A 69 6.88 2.40 24.52
CA THR A 69 7.09 3.85 24.37
C THR A 69 5.78 4.61 24.18
N VAL A 70 4.89 4.10 23.33
CA VAL A 70 3.55 4.68 23.09
C VAL A 70 2.73 4.65 24.36
N LEU A 71 2.66 3.50 25.05
CA LEU A 71 1.91 3.37 26.31
C LEU A 71 2.45 4.32 27.39
N LYS A 72 3.77 4.43 27.52
CA LYS A 72 4.40 5.36 28.47
C LYS A 72 4.08 6.83 28.16
N ALA A 73 4.08 7.21 26.88
CA ALA A 73 3.69 8.56 26.45
C ALA A 73 2.19 8.83 26.72
N MET A 74 1.33 7.84 26.45
CA MET A 74 -0.11 7.91 26.74
C MET A 74 -0.39 8.05 28.24
N ASP A 75 0.26 7.25 29.08
CA ASP A 75 0.08 7.32 30.54
C ASP A 75 0.55 8.66 31.10
N LYS A 76 1.65 9.21 30.58
CA LYS A 76 2.14 10.52 30.98
C LYS A 76 1.16 11.62 30.56
N THR A 77 0.82 11.68 29.28
CA THR A 77 -0.06 12.71 28.75
C THR A 77 -1.45 12.64 29.36
N LYS A 78 -1.97 11.44 29.68
CA LYS A 78 -3.25 11.25 30.37
C LYS A 78 -3.28 11.89 31.76
N LYS A 79 -2.19 11.80 32.53
CA LYS A 79 -2.10 12.41 33.88
C LYS A 79 -2.13 13.93 33.79
N ASP A 80 -1.38 14.49 32.85
CA ASP A 80 -1.22 15.93 32.71
C ASP A 80 -2.42 16.57 31.98
N TYR A 81 -3.21 15.78 31.25
CA TYR A 81 -4.24 16.26 30.32
C TYR A 81 -5.32 17.16 30.95
N GLN A 82 -5.82 16.82 32.14
CA GLN A 82 -6.92 17.55 32.77
C GLN A 82 -6.49 18.93 33.29
N GLU A 83 -5.23 19.06 33.70
CA GLU A 83 -4.65 20.30 34.24
C GLU A 83 -3.97 21.14 33.15
N ALA A 84 -3.76 20.57 31.96
CA ALA A 84 -3.12 21.21 30.82
C ALA A 84 -3.99 22.29 30.17
N SER A 85 -3.33 23.28 29.56
CA SER A 85 -3.96 24.33 28.77
C SER A 85 -4.71 23.79 27.54
N ASN A 86 -5.64 24.58 27.00
CA ASN A 86 -6.38 24.21 25.78
C ASN A 86 -5.45 23.88 24.60
N LEU A 87 -4.32 24.58 24.49
CA LEU A 87 -3.32 24.33 23.44
C LEU A 87 -2.61 22.99 23.66
N GLU A 88 -2.17 22.68 24.88
CA GLU A 88 -1.50 21.42 25.21
C GLU A 88 -2.44 20.21 25.05
N GLN A 89 -3.71 20.37 25.41
CA GLN A 89 -4.73 19.36 25.16
C GLN A 89 -4.93 19.11 23.66
N PHE A 90 -4.97 20.18 22.85
CA PHE A 90 -5.04 20.07 21.40
C PHE A 90 -3.82 19.35 20.83
N VAL A 91 -2.61 19.73 21.25
CA VAL A 91 -1.36 19.09 20.82
C VAL A 91 -1.36 17.61 21.20
N THR A 92 -1.80 17.27 22.41
CA THR A 92 -1.90 15.87 22.86
C THR A 92 -2.84 15.06 21.97
N ARG A 93 -4.04 15.59 21.66
CA ARG A 93 -5.00 14.92 20.75
C ARG A 93 -4.43 14.76 19.34
N PHE A 94 -3.74 15.79 18.85
CA PHE A 94 -3.08 15.75 17.55
C PHE A 94 -2.01 14.65 17.50
N LEU A 95 -1.10 14.61 18.49
CA LEU A 95 -0.02 13.61 18.55
C LEU A 95 -0.55 12.18 18.71
N LEU A 96 -1.61 11.97 19.48
CA LEU A 96 -2.27 10.66 19.58
C LEU A 96 -2.85 10.22 18.23
N LYS A 97 -3.55 11.13 17.53
CA LYS A 97 -4.10 10.86 16.21
C LYS A 97 -2.98 10.57 15.20
N GLU A 98 -1.90 11.34 15.25
CA GLU A 98 -0.75 11.17 14.36
C GLU A 98 -0.06 9.83 14.60
N THR A 99 0.18 9.46 15.86
CA THR A 99 0.77 8.16 16.23
C THR A 99 -0.08 7.00 15.70
N LEU A 100 -1.41 7.08 15.83
CA LEU A 100 -2.33 6.08 15.28
C LEU A 100 -2.21 5.97 13.75
N ASN A 101 -2.17 7.10 13.04
CA ASN A 101 -2.03 7.11 11.59
C ASN A 101 -0.71 6.47 11.12
N GLN A 102 0.39 6.76 11.83
CA GLN A 102 1.70 6.17 11.51
C GLN A 102 1.70 4.64 11.70
N LEU A 103 1.09 4.15 12.78
CA LEU A 103 0.91 2.71 13.00
C LEU A 103 0.04 2.06 11.92
N GLN A 104 -1.04 2.73 11.49
CA GLN A 104 -1.90 2.24 10.42
C GLN A 104 -1.16 2.17 9.08
N SER A 105 -0.31 3.16 8.76
CA SER A 105 0.53 3.12 7.56
C SER A 105 1.51 1.95 7.57
N LEU A 106 2.08 1.63 8.73
CA LEU A 106 2.94 0.47 8.91
C LEU A 106 2.16 -0.83 8.71
N GLN A 107 0.97 -0.95 9.31
CA GLN A 107 0.08 -2.10 9.13
C GLN A 107 -0.23 -2.34 7.64
N SER A 108 -0.67 -1.30 6.92
CA SER A 108 -1.01 -1.44 5.49
C SER A 108 0.20 -1.90 4.66
N SER A 109 1.40 -1.45 5.01
CA SER A 109 2.64 -1.87 4.32
C SER A 109 2.94 -3.36 4.56
N LEU A 110 2.73 -3.85 5.79
CA LEU A 110 2.86 -5.27 6.14
C LEU A 110 1.79 -6.13 5.44
N GLU A 111 0.55 -5.65 5.39
CA GLU A 111 -0.54 -6.33 4.68
C GLU A 111 -0.21 -6.50 3.18
N CYS A 112 0.34 -5.46 2.54
CA CYS A 112 0.77 -5.56 1.14
C CYS A 112 1.92 -6.56 0.94
N ALA A 113 2.89 -6.60 1.86
CA ALA A 113 3.98 -7.57 1.80
C ALA A 113 3.44 -9.01 1.93
N MET A 114 2.52 -9.23 2.88
CA MET A 114 1.87 -10.52 3.10
C MET A 114 1.09 -10.98 1.86
N GLU A 115 0.25 -10.12 1.28
CA GLU A 115 -0.49 -10.44 0.05
C GLU A 115 0.45 -10.77 -1.12
N THR A 116 1.58 -10.06 -1.24
CA THR A 116 2.58 -10.32 -2.27
C THR A 116 3.23 -11.69 -2.08
N THR A 117 3.59 -12.06 -0.84
CA THR A 117 4.18 -13.38 -0.56
C THR A 117 3.18 -14.50 -0.82
N GLU A 118 1.92 -14.33 -0.44
CA GLU A 118 0.86 -15.32 -0.71
C GLU A 118 0.61 -15.51 -2.22
N GLU A 119 0.59 -14.42 -3.00
CA GLU A 119 0.35 -14.48 -4.43
C GLU A 119 1.55 -15.09 -5.18
N GLN A 120 2.78 -14.81 -4.75
CA GLN A 120 3.97 -15.48 -5.28
C GLN A 120 3.87 -17.00 -5.12
N THR A 121 3.51 -17.49 -3.93
CA THR A 121 3.32 -18.93 -3.70
C THR A 121 2.20 -19.52 -4.55
N ARG A 122 1.14 -18.76 -4.84
CA ARG A 122 0.09 -19.21 -5.78
C ARG A 122 0.59 -19.29 -7.23
N GLN A 123 1.43 -18.33 -7.64
CA GLN A 123 1.93 -18.21 -8.99
C GLN A 123 3.00 -19.27 -9.30
N GLU A 124 3.86 -19.61 -8.35
CA GLU A 124 4.82 -20.72 -8.44
C GLU A 124 4.11 -22.08 -8.58
N ARG A 125 2.96 -22.26 -7.92
CA ARG A 125 2.13 -23.47 -8.14
C ARG A 125 1.48 -23.53 -9.53
N GLN A 126 1.44 -22.42 -10.28
CA GLN A 126 0.91 -22.35 -11.64
C GLN A 126 2.00 -22.44 -12.72
N ASP A 127 3.15 -23.06 -12.42
CA ASP A 127 4.31 -23.18 -13.31
C ASP A 127 3.97 -23.31 -14.82
N PRO A 128 4.77 -22.66 -15.69
CA PRO A 128 4.36 -22.20 -17.00
C PRO A 128 4.05 -23.37 -17.92
N THR A 129 2.75 -23.56 -18.19
CA THR A 129 2.35 -24.43 -19.29
C THR A 129 2.89 -23.80 -20.59
N LYS A 130 3.67 -24.57 -21.35
CA LYS A 130 4.24 -24.22 -22.67
C LYS A 130 3.30 -23.32 -23.49
N PRO A 131 3.81 -22.33 -24.25
CA PRO A 131 2.97 -21.50 -25.10
C PRO A 131 2.55 -22.32 -26.32
N GLU A 132 1.49 -23.11 -26.19
CA GLU A 132 0.78 -23.63 -27.34
C GLU A 132 -0.31 -22.62 -27.69
N VAL A 133 -0.05 -21.91 -28.78
CA VAL A 133 -0.92 -20.96 -29.47
C VAL A 133 -2.37 -21.44 -29.46
N LEU A 134 -3.22 -20.89 -28.58
CA LEU A 134 -4.67 -20.91 -28.76
C LEU A 134 -5.31 -19.62 -28.24
N SER A 135 -5.60 -18.76 -29.21
CA SER A 135 -6.66 -17.76 -29.30
C SER A 135 -7.45 -17.43 -28.04
N ILE A 136 -7.22 -16.21 -27.59
CA ILE A 136 -8.08 -15.38 -26.74
C ILE A 136 -9.57 -15.56 -27.08
N GLN A 137 -10.36 -15.98 -26.10
CA GLN A 137 -11.71 -15.43 -25.89
C GLN A 137 -12.05 -15.49 -24.40
N TRP A 138 -11.90 -14.37 -23.70
CA TRP A 138 -12.36 -14.19 -22.33
C TRP A 138 -13.82 -13.70 -22.34
N PRO A 139 -14.75 -14.41 -21.69
CA PRO A 139 -15.91 -13.75 -21.10
C PRO A 139 -16.00 -14.03 -19.59
N GLY A 140 -16.03 -12.94 -18.81
CA GLY A 140 -16.84 -12.87 -17.59
C GLY A 140 -16.24 -13.44 -16.30
N LYS A 141 -15.63 -12.55 -15.51
CA LYS A 141 -15.38 -12.72 -14.07
C LYS A 141 -16.70 -13.02 -13.32
N ARG A 142 -16.70 -14.03 -12.45
CA ARG A 142 -17.46 -14.03 -11.19
C ARG A 142 -16.68 -14.80 -10.11
N LEU A 143 -15.94 -14.07 -9.28
CA LEU A 143 -15.54 -14.53 -7.94
C LEU A 143 -16.50 -13.87 -6.95
N ALA A 144 -17.34 -14.68 -6.31
CA ALA A 144 -18.18 -14.28 -5.20
C ALA A 144 -17.69 -15.03 -3.96
N ARG A 145 -17.14 -14.31 -2.98
CA ARG A 145 -17.26 -14.68 -1.57
C ARG A 145 -17.52 -13.41 -0.76
N ARG A 146 -18.75 -13.34 -0.25
CA ARG A 146 -19.21 -12.43 0.80
C ARG A 146 -18.48 -12.74 2.10
N LEU A 147 -18.03 -11.72 2.82
CA LEU A 147 -18.14 -11.65 4.28
C LEU A 147 -18.46 -10.21 4.66
N GLN A 148 -19.75 -9.97 4.85
CA GLN A 148 -20.32 -8.77 5.43
C GLN A 148 -20.15 -8.88 6.96
N ARG A 149 -19.47 -7.92 7.61
CA ARG A 149 -19.60 -7.72 9.06
C ARG A 149 -20.04 -6.27 9.31
N ASN A 150 -21.33 -6.13 9.57
CA ASN A 150 -21.98 -4.87 9.90
C ASN A 150 -21.69 -4.52 11.37
N ASN A 151 -21.42 -3.24 11.66
CA ASN A 151 -21.62 -2.65 12.98
C ASN A 151 -21.86 -1.14 12.85
N SER A 152 -23.13 -0.75 12.79
CA SER A 152 -23.63 0.50 13.38
C SER A 152 -25.16 0.50 13.32
N LEU A 153 -25.77 0.24 14.47
CA LEU A 153 -27.18 0.54 14.76
C LEU A 153 -27.29 2.02 15.16
N LEU A 154 -28.17 2.78 14.50
CA LEU A 154 -28.97 3.87 15.09
C LEU A 154 -30.31 3.99 14.32
N PRO A 155 -31.40 4.47 14.96
CA PRO A 155 -32.76 3.97 14.72
C PRO A 155 -33.75 4.96 14.07
N ASN A 156 -34.75 4.38 13.40
CA ASN A 156 -36.15 4.82 13.23
C ASN A 156 -36.52 5.99 12.27
N SER A 157 -36.86 5.61 11.01
CA SER A 157 -38.13 5.87 10.29
C SER A 157 -38.45 7.29 9.72
N PRO A 158 -39.42 7.47 8.78
CA PRO A 158 -39.49 6.95 7.40
C PRO A 158 -39.92 8.05 6.37
N HIS A 159 -39.27 8.18 5.20
CA HIS A 159 -39.95 8.39 3.90
C HIS A 159 -38.97 8.76 2.76
N CYS A 160 -39.10 8.01 1.66
CA CYS A 160 -39.08 8.42 0.26
C CYS A 160 -37.92 9.28 -0.31
N SER A 161 -37.02 8.56 -0.99
CA SER A 161 -36.75 8.63 -2.45
C SER A 161 -36.26 9.93 -3.12
N THR A 162 -35.18 9.72 -3.88
CA THR A 162 -34.72 10.41 -5.12
C THR A 162 -33.69 11.52 -4.94
N GLY A 163 -32.41 11.23 -5.26
CA GLY A 163 -31.37 12.26 -5.39
C GLY A 163 -29.89 11.82 -5.38
N TRP A 164 -29.57 10.53 -5.35
CA TRP A 164 -28.20 10.05 -5.03
C TRP A 164 -27.47 9.34 -6.18
N THR A 165 -27.82 9.59 -7.45
CA THR A 165 -27.21 8.87 -8.59
C THR A 165 -26.31 9.75 -9.48
N GLU A 166 -26.41 11.07 -9.38
CA GLU A 166 -25.68 11.99 -10.28
C GLU A 166 -24.23 12.25 -9.85
N GLU A 167 -23.94 12.32 -8.55
CA GLU A 167 -22.57 12.59 -8.07
C GLU A 167 -21.64 11.37 -8.24
N ASP A 168 -22.13 10.16 -7.99
CA ASP A 168 -21.38 8.91 -8.16
C ASP A 168 -21.01 8.68 -9.63
N SER A 169 -21.87 9.08 -10.56
CA SER A 169 -21.62 8.94 -12.00
C SER A 169 -20.57 9.93 -12.52
N GLN A 170 -20.47 11.12 -11.93
CA GLN A 170 -19.43 12.11 -12.27
C GLN A 170 -18.04 11.67 -11.77
N TRP A 171 -17.95 11.12 -10.56
CA TRP A 171 -16.71 10.57 -10.01
C TRP A 171 -16.22 9.35 -10.80
N MET A 172 -17.15 8.42 -11.13
CA MET A 172 -16.85 7.27 -11.99
C MET A 172 -16.39 7.70 -13.39
N THR A 173 -16.89 8.81 -13.92
CA THR A 173 -16.43 9.35 -15.21
C THR A 173 -14.98 9.84 -15.14
N GLN A 174 -14.56 10.45 -14.03
CA GLN A 174 -13.17 10.89 -13.83
C GLN A 174 -12.21 9.72 -13.64
N ILE A 175 -12.60 8.71 -12.87
CA ILE A 175 -11.81 7.49 -12.70
C ILE A 175 -11.58 6.81 -14.07
N ASN A 176 -12.64 6.67 -14.87
CA ASN A 176 -12.54 6.10 -16.22
C ASN A 176 -11.69 6.95 -17.17
N ARG A 177 -11.66 8.28 -16.99
CA ARG A 177 -10.80 9.18 -17.77
C ARG A 177 -9.33 8.99 -17.41
N LEU A 178 -9.01 8.89 -16.13
CA LEU A 178 -7.65 8.65 -15.64
C LEU A 178 -7.13 7.28 -16.07
N GLN A 179 -7.95 6.22 -15.95
CA GLN A 179 -7.60 4.89 -16.44
C GLN A 179 -7.22 4.92 -17.93
N LYS A 180 -7.99 5.63 -18.77
CA LYS A 180 -7.66 5.78 -20.21
C LYS A 180 -6.38 6.56 -20.48
N LEU A 181 -5.99 7.48 -19.60
CA LEU A 181 -4.72 8.21 -19.73
C LEU A 181 -3.54 7.33 -19.34
N ILE A 182 -3.68 6.57 -18.26
CA ILE A 182 -2.68 5.58 -17.82
C ILE A 182 -2.51 4.51 -18.88
N ASP A 183 -3.60 3.91 -19.38
CA ASP A 183 -3.54 2.92 -20.46
C ASP A 183 -2.90 3.49 -21.73
N LYS A 184 -3.04 4.79 -22.01
CA LYS A 184 -2.39 5.46 -23.15
C LYS A 184 -0.91 5.72 -22.91
N LEU A 185 -0.49 5.96 -21.68
CA LEU A 185 0.91 6.10 -21.30
C LEU A 185 1.61 4.75 -21.26
N GLU A 186 0.90 3.70 -20.83
CA GLU A 186 1.41 2.33 -20.73
C GLU A 186 1.46 1.64 -22.09
N LYS A 187 0.49 1.90 -22.99
CA LYS A 187 0.48 1.36 -24.36
C LYS A 187 1.31 2.17 -25.35
N LYS A 188 1.61 3.43 -25.05
CA LYS A 188 2.66 4.13 -25.78
C LYS A 188 3.97 3.74 -25.13
N ASP A 189 4.64 2.76 -25.72
CA ASP A 189 6.09 2.82 -25.78
C ASP A 189 6.43 4.23 -26.30
N LEU A 190 6.74 5.16 -25.40
CA LEU A 190 7.49 6.33 -25.75
C LEU A 190 8.87 5.81 -26.13
N LYS A 191 8.96 5.23 -27.34
CA LYS A 191 10.21 5.11 -28.08
C LYS A 191 10.62 6.54 -28.37
N LEU A 192 11.24 7.16 -27.38
CA LEU A 192 12.25 8.16 -27.62
C LEU A 192 13.36 7.39 -28.34
N GLU A 193 13.24 7.25 -29.66
CA GLU A 193 14.44 6.99 -30.45
C GLU A 193 15.37 8.16 -30.19
N PRO A 194 16.57 7.94 -29.62
CA PRO A 194 17.62 8.91 -29.72
C PRO A 194 17.82 9.13 -31.22
N PHE A 195 17.68 10.38 -31.66
CA PHE A 195 18.11 10.75 -33.00
C PHE A 195 19.59 10.36 -33.11
N GLU A 196 19.96 9.55 -34.11
CA GLU A 196 21.34 9.15 -34.36
C GLU A 196 22.17 10.41 -34.62
N GLU A 197 22.98 10.81 -33.65
CA GLU A 197 23.96 11.88 -33.81
C GLU A 197 25.27 11.22 -34.27
N GLU A 198 25.63 11.46 -35.53
CA GLU A 198 26.97 11.17 -36.05
C GLU A 198 28.00 11.85 -35.14
N VAL A 199 28.77 11.03 -34.42
CA VAL A 199 29.88 11.51 -33.59
C VAL A 199 30.96 12.06 -34.53
N LEU A 200 31.04 13.40 -34.62
CA LEU A 200 32.25 14.07 -35.10
C LEU A 200 33.00 14.68 -33.91
N GLU A 201 34.30 14.39 -33.93
CA GLU A 201 35.29 14.52 -32.87
C GLU A 201 35.43 15.92 -32.25
N GLU A 202 35.61 15.91 -30.93
CA GLU A 202 36.67 16.59 -30.19
C GLU A 202 36.94 18.07 -30.52
N ASN A 203 36.14 18.96 -29.93
CA ASN A 203 36.67 20.16 -29.27
C ASN A 203 35.64 20.74 -28.31
N ALA A 204 36.04 20.98 -27.06
CA ALA A 204 35.22 21.58 -26.01
C ALA A 204 34.83 23.02 -26.35
N LYS A 205 33.80 23.18 -27.19
CA LYS A 205 33.01 24.41 -27.28
C LYS A 205 31.81 24.23 -26.38
N SER A 206 31.61 25.16 -25.44
CA SER A 206 30.37 25.27 -24.68
C SER A 206 29.23 25.55 -25.66
N HIS A 207 28.49 24.51 -26.04
CA HIS A 207 27.31 24.63 -26.89
C HIS A 207 26.15 25.13 -26.04
N ILE A 208 25.54 26.26 -26.43
CA ILE A 208 24.29 26.74 -25.83
C ILE A 208 23.15 26.12 -26.63
N MET A 209 22.33 25.31 -25.96
CA MET A 209 21.15 24.71 -26.58
C MET A 209 19.97 25.66 -26.39
N ILE A 210 19.49 26.25 -27.48
CA ILE A 210 18.32 27.14 -27.46
C ILE A 210 17.08 26.29 -27.73
N VAL A 211 16.16 26.24 -26.77
CA VAL A 211 14.88 25.55 -26.92
C VAL A 211 13.77 26.58 -27.10
N GLN A 212 13.19 26.65 -28.29
CA GLN A 212 12.01 27.47 -28.57
C GLN A 212 10.74 26.62 -28.41
N ARG A 213 9.80 27.09 -27.58
CA ARG A 213 8.47 26.47 -27.43
C ARG A 213 7.40 27.43 -27.91
N GLN A 214 6.57 26.98 -28.84
CA GLN A 214 5.38 27.71 -29.28
C GLN A 214 4.17 27.24 -28.47
N MET A 215 3.36 28.18 -28.00
CA MET A 215 2.16 27.91 -27.21
C MET A 215 0.97 28.67 -27.80
N SER A 216 -0.14 27.96 -27.98
CA SER A 216 -1.41 28.51 -28.45
C SER A 216 -2.28 28.88 -27.26
N VAL A 217 -2.77 30.11 -27.22
CA VAL A 217 -3.62 30.64 -26.13
C VAL A 217 -5.00 30.98 -26.70
N ILE A 218 -6.04 30.72 -25.92
CA ILE A 218 -7.42 31.04 -26.27
C ILE A 218 -7.59 32.57 -26.19
N GLU A 219 -8.32 33.16 -27.14
CA GLU A 219 -8.42 34.62 -27.29
C GLU A 219 -8.99 35.32 -26.03
N GLU A 220 -9.87 34.63 -25.29
CA GLU A 220 -10.50 35.13 -24.06
C GLU A 220 -9.52 35.22 -22.87
N GLU A 221 -8.45 34.42 -22.86
CA GLU A 221 -7.48 34.31 -21.75
C GLU A 221 -6.12 34.97 -22.07
N ILE A 222 -6.00 35.65 -23.20
CA ILE A 222 -4.72 36.19 -23.67
C ILE A 222 -4.11 37.21 -22.70
N GLU A 223 -4.94 37.99 -22.02
CA GLU A 223 -4.49 39.05 -21.12
C GLU A 223 -4.05 38.49 -19.76
N GLU A 224 -4.74 37.45 -19.26
CA GLU A 224 -4.33 36.69 -18.08
C GLU A 224 -3.03 35.94 -18.31
N PHE A 225 -2.90 35.31 -19.49
CA PHE A 225 -1.66 34.66 -19.90
C PHE A 225 -0.49 35.64 -19.98
N ARG A 226 -0.71 36.84 -20.52
CA ARG A 226 0.32 37.90 -20.56
C ARG A 226 0.75 38.35 -19.17
N LEU A 227 -0.19 38.49 -18.24
CA LEU A 227 0.10 38.84 -16.85
C LEU A 227 0.92 37.75 -16.17
N ALA A 228 0.51 36.48 -16.29
CA ALA A 228 1.22 35.35 -15.72
C ALA A 228 2.63 35.18 -16.33
N LEU A 229 2.77 35.40 -17.64
CA LEU A 229 4.06 35.35 -18.32
C LEU A 229 5.00 36.46 -17.84
N LYS A 230 4.51 37.68 -17.64
CA LYS A 230 5.31 38.78 -17.07
C LYS A 230 5.79 38.43 -15.66
N GLN A 231 4.90 37.92 -14.81
CA GLN A 231 5.25 37.53 -13.44
C GLN A 231 6.26 36.39 -13.40
N TYR A 232 6.14 35.42 -14.32
CA TYR A 232 7.12 34.35 -14.49
C TYR A 232 8.49 34.88 -14.90
N VAL A 233 8.55 35.78 -15.89
CA VAL A 233 9.81 36.40 -16.35
C VAL A 233 10.46 37.20 -15.23
N GLU A 234 9.69 38.00 -14.48
CA GLU A 234 10.20 38.75 -13.33
C GLU A 234 10.76 37.82 -12.26
N SER A 235 10.03 36.75 -11.91
CA SER A 235 10.46 35.76 -10.91
C SER A 235 11.72 35.00 -11.36
N ALA A 236 11.75 34.54 -12.61
CA ALA A 236 12.88 33.81 -13.18
C ALA A 236 14.13 34.70 -13.29
N SER A 237 13.97 35.99 -13.61
CA SER A 237 15.09 36.94 -13.69
C SER A 237 15.81 37.16 -12.36
N THR A 238 15.13 36.91 -11.24
CA THR A 238 15.72 37.01 -9.89
C THR A 238 16.46 35.73 -9.46
N GLN A 239 16.34 34.64 -10.21
CA GLN A 239 16.97 33.36 -9.90
C GLN A 239 18.35 33.24 -10.57
N GLY A 240 19.38 32.91 -9.79
CA GLY A 240 20.74 32.77 -10.30
C GLY A 240 20.87 31.64 -11.33
N GLY A 241 21.47 31.94 -12.48
CA GLY A 241 21.65 30.99 -13.59
C GLY A 241 20.77 31.23 -14.81
N CYS A 242 19.88 32.22 -14.77
CA CYS A 242 19.22 32.75 -15.97
C CYS A 242 20.19 33.65 -16.76
N LEU A 243 20.24 33.46 -18.08
CA LEU A 243 20.99 34.31 -19.03
C LEU A 243 20.34 35.69 -19.19
#